data_AF-A0A9C9KX12-F1
#
_entry.id   AF-A0A9C9KX12-F1
#
_cell.length_a   1.000
_cell.length_b   1.000
_cell.length_c   1.000
_cell.angle_alpha   90.00
_cell.angle_beta   90.00
_cell.angle_gamma   90.00
#
_symmetry.space_group_name_H-M   'P 1'
#
loop_
_entity.id
_entity.type
_entity.pdbx_description
1 polymer ?
#
loop_
_entity_poly.entity_id
_entity_poly.type
_entity_poly.pdbx_seq_one_letter_code
_entity_poly.pdbx_strand_id
1 'polypeptide(L)' 'MSEDFEPNIVAFLCNWCSYAGADLAGTSRVHYPANI' A
#
# COMPACT_ATOMS: atom_id res chain seq x y z
N MET A 1 19.47 -7.76 -20.01
CA MET A 1 18.97 -8.17 -18.69
C MET A 1 17.51 -7.77 -18.69
N SER A 2 16.59 -8.73 -18.60
CA SER A 2 15.17 -8.43 -18.43
C SER A 2 15.03 -7.73 -17.08
N GLU A 3 14.62 -6.46 -17.10
CA GLU A 3 14.24 -5.75 -15.88
C GLU A 3 13.09 -6.52 -15.23
N ASP A 4 13.18 -6.78 -13.92
CA ASP A 4 12.11 -7.42 -13.17
C ASP A 4 10.87 -6.51 -13.24
N PHE A 5 9.72 -7.09 -13.60
CA PHE A 5 8.48 -6.34 -13.73
C PHE A 5 7.92 -5.98 -12.35
N GLU A 6 7.81 -4.68 -12.07
CA GLU A 6 7.14 -4.14 -10.88
C GLU A 6 5.75 -3.61 -11.28
N PRO A 7 4.64 -4.16 -10.74
CA PRO A 7 3.31 -3.69 -11.10
C PRO A 7 3.01 -2.31 -10.49
N ASN A 8 2.36 -1.43 -11.26
CA ASN A 8 1.81 -0.18 -10.74
C ASN A 8 0.40 -0.41 -10.20
N ILE A 9 0.21 -0.27 -8.89
CA ILE A 9 -1.09 -0.51 -8.23
C ILE A 9 -1.73 0.84 -7.85
N VAL A 10 -3.05 0.94 -8.00
CA VAL A 10 -3.84 2.07 -7.52
C VAL A 10 -4.99 1.56 -6.65
N ALA A 11 -5.16 2.16 -5.48
CA ALA A 11 -6.24 1.82 -4.55
C ALA A 11 -7.14 3.04 -4.28
N PHE A 12 -8.45 2.82 -4.27
CA PHE A 12 -9.43 3.81 -3.81
C PHE A 12 -9.93 3.39 -2.43
N LEU A 13 -9.60 4.19 -1.43
CA LEU A 13 -9.87 3.91 -0.03
C LEU A 13 -11.03 4.79 0.44
N CYS A 14 -11.95 4.21 1.22
CA CYS A 14 -12.92 5.05 1.93
C CYS A 14 -12.20 5.81 3.05
N ASN A 15 -12.63 7.06 3.28
CA ASN A 15 -11.99 7.96 4.24
C ASN A 15 -12.03 7.42 5.69
N TRP A 16 -13.08 6.68 6.05
CA TRP A 16 -13.38 6.39 7.46
C TRP A 16 -12.80 5.06 7.96
N CYS A 17 -12.84 4.01 7.13
CA CYS A 17 -12.42 2.68 7.56
C CYS A 17 -11.11 2.27 6.88
N SER A 18 -11.06 2.31 5.55
CA SER A 18 -9.91 1.82 4.80
C SER A 18 -8.68 2.72 4.96
N TYR A 19 -8.86 4.04 4.93
CA TYR A 19 -7.76 4.99 5.15
C TYR A 19 -7.20 4.90 6.58
N ALA A 20 -8.09 4.82 7.58
CA ALA A 20 -7.69 4.57 8.97
C ALA A 20 -6.94 3.24 9.15
N GLY A 21 -7.31 2.20 8.39
CA GLY A 21 -6.58 0.94 8.34
C GLY A 21 -5.17 1.09 7.76
N ALA A 22 -4.99 1.92 6.74
CA ALA A 22 -3.67 2.25 6.18
C ALA A 22 -2.80 3.03 7.18
N ASP A 23 -3.39 4.00 7.88
CA ASP A 23 -2.72 4.74 8.96
C ASP A 23 -2.29 3.80 10.11
N LEU A 24 -3.15 2.85 10.48
CA LEU A 24 -2.84 1.85 11.49
C LEU A 24 -1.71 0.92 11.05
N ALA A 25 -1.70 0.49 9.78
CA ALA A 25 -0.61 -0.33 9.24
C ALA A 25 0.73 0.41 9.30
N GLY A 26 0.76 1.70 8.95
CA GLY A 26 1.95 2.55 9.05
C GLY A 26 2.44 2.74 10.48
N THR A 27 1.54 3.09 11.40
CA THR A 27 1.90 3.25 12.84
C THR A 27 2.36 1.96 13.50
N SER A 28 1.78 0.82 13.08
CA SER A 28 2.17 -0.52 13.54
C SER A 28 3.43 -1.05 12.86
N ARG A 29 4.01 -0.29 11.90
CA ARG A 29 5.20 -0.67 11.12
C ARG A 29 5.02 -2.00 10.38
N VAL A 30 3.80 -2.25 9.89
CA VAL A 30 3.54 -3.40 9.03
C VAL A 30 4.31 -3.20 7.73
N HIS A 31 5.13 -4.19 7.35
CA HIS A 31 5.92 -4.09 6.14
C HIS A 31 5.10 -4.53 4.92
N TYR A 32 5.14 -3.72 3.87
CA TYR A 32 4.47 -3.97 2.60
C TYR A 32 5.31 -3.38 1.45
N PRO A 33 5.15 -3.86 0.21
CA PRO A 33 5.85 -3.32 -0.96
C PRO A 33 5.45 -1.86 -1.24
N ALA A 34 6.38 -1.05 -1.76
CA ALA A 34 6.13 0.37 -2.03
C ALA A 34 5.41 0.65 -3.37
N ASN A 35 4.69 -0.34 -3.90
CA ASN A 35 4.06 -0.29 -5.23
C ASN A 35 2.53 -0.16 -5.16
N ILE A 36 1.98 0.00 -3.95
CA ILE A 36 0.57 0.23 -3.64
C ILE A 36 0.34 1.58 -2.98
#